data_AF-A0A1Q7VY25-F1
#
_entry.id   AF-A0A1Q7VY25-F1
#
_cell.length_a   1.000
_cell.length_b   1.000
_cell.length_c   1.000
_cell.angle_alpha   90.00
_cell.angle_beta   90.00
_cell.angle_gamma   90.00
#
_symmetry.space_group_name_H-M   'P 1'
#
loop_
_entity.id
_entity.type
_entity.pdbx_description
1 polymer ?
#
loop_
_entity_poly.entity_id
_entity_poly.type
_entity_poly.pdbx_seq_one_letter_code
_entity_poly.pdbx_strand_id
1 'polypeptide(L)'
;MNEDGVVRIWTEVARESKGESVTLAHVCAAAVTLVGVNGVGVTVRVGSSAWATMHATDETASTLEELQVTVGQGPCVDAFSDGGPVLAADLTAREYQLRWPAFAPGALGAGARAIFAVPLQLGAIRWGAMDLYRSVPGGLDPDRLADALAFAECVNILLLDGAGDSAEPTRQHTDRTAHQAEVHQATGMLVVQLGVSAETAFARLRGYAYAHDRKLGDVARDVVARRLRFDTESPDGGGGRGTPGDRDAGRPARGQRRDRLRPPARVRLRARPEVGGGRPGRGRPAAALRYRVAGRRWSTMINTVNRAGLGLPYDEGDENG
;
A
#
# COMPACT_ATOMS: atom_id res chain seq x y z
N MET A 1 -5.74 -12.07 21.63
CA MET A 1 -5.07 -13.35 21.33
C MET A 1 -5.06 -14.19 22.60
N ASN A 2 -5.49 -15.45 22.53
CA ASN A 2 -5.32 -16.44 23.59
C ASN A 2 -3.86 -16.93 23.62
N GLU A 3 -3.43 -17.57 24.71
CA GLU A 3 -2.05 -18.06 24.86
C GLU A 3 -1.68 -19.08 23.78
N ASP A 4 -2.62 -19.94 23.39
CA ASP A 4 -2.42 -20.96 22.34
C ASP A 4 -2.08 -20.34 20.98
N GLY A 5 -2.73 -19.22 20.61
CA GLY A 5 -2.47 -18.52 19.35
C GLY A 5 -1.07 -17.92 19.30
N VAL A 6 -0.60 -17.35 20.41
CA VAL A 6 0.76 -16.79 20.53
C VAL A 6 1.80 -17.90 20.38
N VAL A 7 1.61 -19.01 21.09
CA VAL A 7 2.54 -20.15 21.04
C VAL A 7 2.63 -20.70 19.62
N ARG A 8 1.51 -20.88 18.93
CA ARG A 8 1.49 -21.39 17.55
C ARG A 8 2.26 -20.48 16.58
N ILE A 9 2.06 -19.17 16.66
CA ILE A 9 2.75 -18.21 15.79
C ILE A 9 4.26 -18.24 16.03
N TRP A 10 4.71 -18.17 17.29
CA TRP A 10 6.14 -18.20 17.60
C TRP A 10 6.79 -19.54 17.27
N THR A 11 6.05 -20.64 17.39
CA THR A 11 6.55 -21.96 16.97
C THR A 11 6.83 -21.97 15.47
N GLU A 12 5.93 -21.42 14.65
CA GLU A 12 6.16 -21.34 13.20
C GLU A 12 7.29 -20.37 12.86
N VAL A 13 7.35 -19.19 13.49
CA VAL A 13 8.43 -18.23 13.27
C VAL A 13 9.80 -18.83 13.63
N ALA A 14 9.89 -19.57 14.74
CA ALA A 14 11.12 -20.27 15.13
C ALA A 14 11.49 -21.40 14.16
N ARG A 15 10.48 -22.09 13.59
CA ARG A 15 10.70 -23.09 12.54
C ARG A 15 11.29 -22.46 11.28
N GLU A 16 10.74 -21.32 10.87
CA GLU A 16 11.24 -20.58 9.71
C GLU A 16 12.65 -20.01 9.95
N SER A 17 12.97 -19.58 11.17
CA SER A 17 14.30 -19.04 11.50
C SER A 17 15.38 -20.12 11.65
N LYS A 18 15.01 -21.40 11.82
CA LYS A 18 15.94 -22.54 11.96
C LYS A 18 17.01 -22.34 13.04
N GLY A 19 16.66 -21.61 14.11
CA GLY A 19 17.58 -21.30 15.22
C GLY A 19 18.45 -20.04 15.01
N GLU A 20 18.30 -19.35 13.89
CA GLU A 20 18.90 -18.03 13.67
C GLU A 20 18.03 -16.92 14.29
N SER A 21 18.59 -15.71 14.36
CA SER A 21 17.87 -14.50 14.76
C SER A 21 16.63 -14.29 13.88
N VAL A 22 15.50 -13.97 14.52
CA VAL A 22 14.25 -13.75 13.82
C VAL A 22 14.33 -12.48 12.97
N THR A 23 13.97 -12.59 11.70
CA THR A 23 13.95 -11.48 10.74
C THR A 23 12.55 -11.27 10.19
N LEU A 24 12.34 -10.16 9.47
CA LEU A 24 11.07 -9.90 8.79
C LEU A 24 10.72 -11.00 7.78
N ALA A 25 11.73 -11.61 7.14
CA ALA A 25 11.53 -12.71 6.20
C ALA A 25 10.94 -13.95 6.90
N HIS A 26 11.46 -14.32 8.08
CA HIS A 26 10.96 -15.44 8.86
C HIS A 26 9.50 -15.23 9.28
N VAL A 27 9.15 -14.02 9.73
CA VAL A 27 7.77 -13.66 10.11
C VAL A 27 6.82 -13.71 8.92
N CYS A 28 7.23 -13.18 7.76
CA CYS A 28 6.40 -13.20 6.55
C CYS A 28 6.21 -14.62 6.01
N ALA A 29 7.26 -15.46 6.02
CA ALA A 29 7.15 -16.86 5.63
C ALA A 29 6.21 -17.65 6.55
N ALA A 30 6.31 -17.45 7.86
CA ALA A 30 5.40 -18.05 8.83
C ALA A 30 3.94 -17.61 8.62
N ALA A 31 3.73 -16.33 8.26
CA ALA A 31 2.41 -15.79 7.96
C ALA A 31 1.79 -16.44 6.71
N VAL A 32 2.58 -16.68 5.66
CA VAL A 32 2.14 -17.42 4.46
C VAL A 32 1.56 -18.78 4.86
N THR A 33 2.27 -19.53 5.69
CA THR A 33 1.87 -20.87 6.13
C THR A 33 0.64 -20.85 7.03
N LEU A 34 0.68 -20.08 8.13
CA LEU A 34 -0.37 -20.14 9.16
C LEU A 34 -1.67 -19.46 8.72
N VAL A 35 -1.60 -18.34 8.01
CA VAL A 35 -2.81 -17.65 7.50
C VAL A 35 -3.37 -18.39 6.28
N GLY A 36 -2.55 -19.18 5.59
CA GLY A 36 -2.93 -19.90 4.37
C GLY A 36 -3.19 -18.93 3.22
N VAL A 37 -2.16 -18.16 2.88
CA VAL A 37 -2.14 -17.21 1.76
C VAL A 37 -1.02 -17.58 0.80
N ASN A 38 -0.96 -16.95 -0.38
CA ASN A 38 0.07 -17.26 -1.36
C ASN A 38 1.34 -16.45 -1.14
N GLY A 39 1.22 -15.21 -0.65
CA GLY A 39 2.36 -14.40 -0.30
C GLY A 39 1.98 -13.20 0.57
N VAL A 40 3.02 -12.58 1.13
CA VAL A 40 2.93 -11.45 2.05
C VAL A 40 3.87 -10.35 1.61
N GLY A 41 3.40 -9.11 1.68
CA GLY A 41 4.16 -7.88 1.51
C GLY A 41 4.10 -7.02 2.77
N VAL A 42 5.16 -6.27 3.04
CA VAL A 42 5.23 -5.33 4.16
C VAL A 42 5.72 -4.00 3.62
N THR A 43 4.89 -2.96 3.76
CA THR A 43 5.22 -1.60 3.33
C THR A 43 5.05 -0.62 4.48
N VAL A 44 6.06 0.23 4.67
CA VAL A 44 6.05 1.32 5.65
C VAL A 44 6.04 2.66 4.95
N ARG A 45 5.50 3.68 5.61
CA ARG A 45 5.52 5.07 5.15
C ARG A 45 6.80 5.74 5.66
N VAL A 46 7.60 6.25 4.73
CA VAL A 46 8.83 6.99 5.02
C VAL A 46 8.56 8.48 4.81
N GLY A 47 8.68 9.25 5.89
CA GLY A 47 8.37 10.69 5.88
C GLY A 47 6.88 10.98 5.65
N SER A 48 6.59 12.08 4.95
CA SER A 48 5.22 12.58 4.80
C SER A 48 4.40 11.88 3.70
N SER A 49 5.06 11.29 2.69
CA SER A 49 4.37 10.90 1.45
C SER A 49 4.97 9.69 0.71
N ALA A 50 6.15 9.20 1.11
CA ALA A 50 6.77 8.06 0.43
C ALA A 50 6.42 6.75 1.11
N TRP A 51 6.32 5.69 0.32
CA TRP A 51 6.13 4.32 0.77
C TRP A 51 7.38 3.51 0.43
N ALA A 52 7.78 2.65 1.36
CA ALA A 52 8.95 1.79 1.26
C ALA A 52 8.54 0.36 1.59
N THR A 53 8.66 -0.53 0.61
CA THR A 53 8.37 -1.95 0.83
C THR A 53 9.56 -2.62 1.50
N MET A 54 9.41 -2.98 2.78
CA MET A 54 10.45 -3.58 3.62
C MET A 54 10.74 -5.04 3.25
N HIS A 55 9.70 -5.80 2.90
CA HIS A 55 9.83 -7.19 2.50
C HIS A 55 8.67 -7.61 1.59
N ALA A 56 8.91 -8.62 0.75
CA ALA A 56 7.90 -9.33 -0.03
C ALA A 56 8.35 -10.79 -0.18
N THR A 57 7.44 -11.74 0.05
CA THR A 57 7.79 -13.17 0.03
C THR A 57 7.99 -13.73 -1.38
N ASP A 58 7.42 -13.07 -2.39
CA ASP A 58 7.53 -13.45 -3.80
C ASP A 58 7.40 -12.23 -4.75
N GLU A 59 7.56 -12.46 -6.05
CA GLU A 59 7.48 -11.40 -7.07
C GLU A 59 6.06 -10.82 -7.20
N THR A 60 5.02 -11.62 -6.97
CA THR A 60 3.62 -11.14 -7.01
C THR A 60 3.36 -10.17 -5.88
N ALA A 61 3.71 -10.52 -4.65
CA ALA A 61 3.65 -9.64 -3.48
C ALA A 61 4.46 -8.37 -3.75
N SER A 62 5.68 -8.48 -4.28
CA SER A 62 6.48 -7.30 -4.63
C SER A 62 5.81 -6.40 -5.67
N THR A 63 5.20 -6.99 -6.70
CA THR A 63 4.48 -6.28 -7.75
C THR A 63 3.21 -5.59 -7.21
N LEU A 64 2.47 -6.26 -6.33
CA LEU A 64 1.27 -5.69 -5.69
C LEU A 64 1.63 -4.49 -4.83
N GLU A 65 2.68 -4.59 -4.02
CA GLU A 65 3.16 -3.47 -3.20
C GLU A 65 3.59 -2.28 -4.06
N GLU A 66 4.40 -2.53 -5.10
CA GLU A 66 4.81 -1.48 -6.04
C GLU A 66 3.61 -0.86 -6.77
N LEU A 67 2.62 -1.66 -7.16
CA LEU A 67 1.42 -1.18 -7.82
C LEU A 67 0.63 -0.23 -6.91
N GLN A 68 0.41 -0.58 -5.65
CA GLN A 68 -0.30 0.29 -4.68
C GLN A 68 0.45 1.60 -4.46
N VAL A 69 1.77 1.55 -4.36
CA VAL A 69 2.59 2.76 -4.28
C VAL A 69 2.44 3.61 -5.53
N THR A 70 2.46 2.99 -6.72
CA THR A 70 2.39 3.66 -8.02
C THR A 70 1.02 4.29 -8.28
N VAL A 71 -0.07 3.57 -8.02
CA VAL A 71 -1.43 4.07 -8.28
C VAL A 71 -2.00 4.83 -7.10
N GLY A 72 -1.44 4.67 -5.90
CA GLY A 72 -1.88 5.35 -4.66
C GLY A 72 -3.30 4.98 -4.27
N GLN A 73 -3.72 3.80 -4.68
CA GLN A 73 -4.99 3.17 -4.36
C GLN A 73 -4.68 1.72 -4.03
N GLY A 74 -5.52 1.11 -3.22
CA GLY A 74 -5.46 -0.31 -2.91
C GLY A 74 -5.65 -0.57 -1.43
N PRO A 75 -5.79 -1.84 -1.06
CA PRO A 75 -5.97 -2.29 0.31
C PRO A 75 -4.98 -1.69 1.31
N CYS A 76 -3.68 -1.65 1.01
CA CYS A 76 -2.66 -1.08 1.91
C CYS A 76 -2.91 0.41 2.20
N VAL A 77 -3.21 1.18 1.15
CA VAL A 77 -3.47 2.63 1.22
C VAL A 77 -4.71 2.90 2.07
N ASP A 78 -5.77 2.13 1.84
CA ASP A 78 -7.02 2.24 2.60
C ASP A 78 -6.86 1.78 4.05
N ALA A 79 -6.19 0.64 4.29
CA ALA A 79 -5.96 0.12 5.64
C ALA A 79 -5.15 1.10 6.50
N PHE A 80 -4.13 1.72 5.91
CA PHE A 80 -3.37 2.79 6.53
C PHE A 80 -4.24 4.02 6.82
N SER A 81 -5.07 4.44 5.86
CA SER A 81 -5.91 5.65 5.99
C SER A 81 -7.04 5.49 7.00
N ASP A 82 -7.64 4.31 7.06
CA ASP A 82 -8.76 3.97 7.93
C ASP A 82 -8.31 3.49 9.33
N GLY A 83 -7.09 2.95 9.43
CA GLY A 83 -6.55 2.39 10.67
C GLY A 83 -7.18 1.04 11.05
N GLY A 84 -7.72 0.33 10.08
CA GLY A 84 -8.36 -0.97 10.26
C GLY A 84 -8.10 -1.92 9.08
N PRO A 85 -8.33 -3.23 9.25
CA PRO A 85 -8.14 -4.20 8.19
C PRO A 85 -9.06 -3.95 7.00
N VAL A 86 -8.52 -4.14 5.79
CA VAL A 86 -9.27 -4.11 4.54
C VAL A 86 -9.21 -5.48 3.91
N LEU A 87 -10.38 -6.11 3.74
CA LEU A 87 -10.50 -7.49 3.28
C LEU A 87 -11.17 -7.52 1.92
N ALA A 88 -10.39 -7.79 0.87
CA ALA A 88 -10.88 -7.96 -0.49
C ALA A 88 -10.86 -9.43 -0.89
N ALA A 89 -11.99 -10.12 -0.71
CA ALA A 89 -12.10 -11.55 -0.93
C ALA A 89 -12.13 -11.95 -2.41
N ASP A 90 -12.53 -11.05 -3.30
CA ASP A 90 -12.53 -11.30 -4.75
C ASP A 90 -12.37 -9.98 -5.50
N LEU A 91 -11.15 -9.70 -5.98
CA LEU A 91 -10.83 -8.50 -6.74
C LEU A 91 -11.62 -8.37 -8.04
N THR A 92 -12.23 -9.42 -8.57
CA THR A 92 -13.11 -9.33 -9.76
C THR A 92 -14.47 -8.71 -9.43
N ALA A 93 -14.86 -8.68 -8.15
CA ALA A 93 -16.13 -8.13 -7.73
C ALA A 93 -16.21 -6.63 -8.04
N ARG A 94 -17.39 -6.21 -8.53
CA ARG A 94 -17.65 -4.83 -8.97
C ARG A 94 -17.33 -3.79 -7.90
N GLU A 95 -17.53 -4.12 -6.63
CA GLU A 95 -17.23 -3.21 -5.52
C GLU A 95 -15.75 -2.81 -5.46
N TYR A 96 -14.83 -3.77 -5.61
CA TYR A 96 -13.39 -3.48 -5.57
C TYR A 96 -12.89 -2.86 -6.87
N GLN A 97 -13.50 -3.22 -8.01
CA GLN A 97 -13.25 -2.55 -9.29
C GLN A 97 -13.64 -1.07 -9.26
N LEU A 98 -14.70 -0.71 -8.52
CA LEU A 98 -15.11 0.69 -8.33
C LEU A 98 -14.30 1.40 -7.24
N ARG A 99 -13.91 0.69 -6.18
CA ARG A 99 -13.14 1.23 -5.06
C ARG A 99 -11.70 1.53 -5.45
N TRP A 100 -11.07 0.64 -6.22
CA TRP A 100 -9.68 0.78 -6.67
C TRP A 100 -9.53 0.55 -8.18
N PRO A 101 -10.09 1.45 -9.01
CA PRO A 101 -10.13 1.27 -10.47
C PRO A 101 -8.75 1.21 -11.14
N ALA A 102 -7.72 1.83 -10.53
CA ALA A 102 -6.35 1.77 -11.06
C ALA A 102 -5.53 0.59 -10.51
N PHE A 103 -5.92 0.03 -9.37
CA PHE A 103 -5.20 -1.08 -8.71
C PHE A 103 -5.77 -2.45 -9.11
N ALA A 104 -7.09 -2.63 -9.02
CA ALA A 104 -7.69 -3.95 -9.13
C ALA A 104 -7.40 -4.67 -10.46
N PRO A 105 -7.43 -4.00 -11.63
CA PRO A 105 -7.03 -4.64 -12.89
C PRO A 105 -5.56 -5.09 -12.91
N GLY A 106 -4.64 -4.25 -12.41
CA GLY A 106 -3.21 -4.57 -12.34
C GLY A 106 -2.93 -5.73 -11.37
N ALA A 107 -3.60 -5.74 -10.22
CA ALA A 107 -3.51 -6.82 -9.25
C ALA A 107 -4.00 -8.16 -9.82
N LEU A 108 -5.10 -8.15 -10.59
CA LEU A 108 -5.59 -9.32 -11.32
C LEU A 108 -4.58 -9.80 -12.37
N GLY A 109 -3.96 -8.87 -13.10
CA GLY A 109 -2.91 -9.14 -14.08
C GLY A 109 -1.65 -9.75 -13.46
N ALA A 110 -1.28 -9.31 -12.26
CA ALA A 110 -0.18 -9.89 -11.48
C ALA A 110 -0.51 -11.26 -10.87
N GLY A 111 -1.75 -11.75 -10.99
CA GLY A 111 -2.17 -13.07 -10.52
C GLY A 111 -2.87 -13.09 -9.17
N ALA A 112 -3.05 -11.94 -8.51
CA ALA A 112 -3.86 -11.88 -7.30
C ALA A 112 -5.35 -12.02 -7.63
N ARG A 113 -6.11 -12.63 -6.73
CA ARG A 113 -7.57 -12.72 -6.77
C ARG A 113 -8.21 -12.27 -5.47
N ALA A 114 -7.53 -12.42 -4.34
CA ALA A 114 -7.92 -11.82 -3.07
C ALA A 114 -6.71 -11.12 -2.44
N ILE A 115 -6.96 -10.09 -1.65
CA ILE A 115 -5.93 -9.35 -0.92
C ILE A 115 -6.49 -8.81 0.39
N PHE A 116 -5.70 -8.90 1.44
CA PHE A 116 -6.06 -8.54 2.80
C PHE A 116 -4.94 -7.65 3.35
N ALA A 117 -5.28 -6.39 3.64
CA ALA A 117 -4.34 -5.45 4.23
C ALA A 117 -4.65 -5.30 5.71
N VAL A 118 -3.63 -5.44 6.56
CA VAL A 118 -3.71 -5.15 7.99
C VAL A 118 -2.76 -3.99 8.32
N PRO A 119 -3.22 -2.97 9.06
CA PRO A 119 -2.39 -1.80 9.34
C PRO A 119 -1.27 -2.14 10.31
N LEU A 120 -0.07 -1.60 10.05
CA LEU A 120 1.04 -1.56 11.00
C LEU A 120 0.91 -0.28 11.81
N GLN A 121 0.58 -0.43 13.08
CA GLN A 121 0.27 0.68 13.98
C GLN A 121 0.61 0.41 15.44
N LEU A 122 1.08 1.44 16.13
CA LEU A 122 1.28 1.45 17.58
C LEU A 122 0.44 2.55 18.21
N GLY A 123 -0.58 2.15 18.97
CA GLY A 123 -1.55 3.08 19.51
C GLY A 123 -2.26 3.85 18.40
N ALA A 124 -2.08 5.18 18.37
CA ALA A 124 -2.64 6.06 17.34
C ALA A 124 -1.70 6.30 16.15
N ILE A 125 -0.45 5.84 16.23
CA ILE A 125 0.56 6.06 15.19
C ILE A 125 0.45 4.92 14.17
N ARG A 126 0.20 5.28 12.92
CA ARG A 126 0.17 4.37 11.78
C ARG A 126 1.37 4.68 10.90
N TRP A 127 2.07 3.63 10.51
CA TRP A 127 3.35 3.76 9.82
C TRP A 127 3.54 2.74 8.71
N GLY A 128 2.57 1.86 8.47
CA GLY A 128 2.60 0.96 7.33
C GLY A 128 1.37 0.08 7.23
N ALA A 129 1.45 -0.92 6.36
CA ALA A 129 0.53 -2.04 6.31
C ALA A 129 1.30 -3.32 5.93
N MET A 130 0.70 -4.46 6.29
CA MET A 130 1.10 -5.77 5.81
C MET A 130 -0.03 -6.31 4.94
N ASP A 131 0.30 -6.66 3.71
CA ASP A 131 -0.64 -7.20 2.74
C ASP A 131 -0.43 -8.69 2.57
N LEU A 132 -1.54 -9.42 2.51
CA LEU A 132 -1.57 -10.85 2.26
C LEU A 132 -2.42 -11.12 1.03
N TYR A 133 -1.90 -11.84 0.04
CA TYR A 133 -2.66 -12.09 -1.19
C TYR A 133 -2.94 -13.58 -1.41
N ARG A 134 -4.03 -13.87 -2.12
CA ARG A 134 -4.33 -15.20 -2.67
C ARG A 134 -4.48 -15.15 -4.17
N SER A 135 -4.08 -16.22 -4.85
CA SER A 135 -4.26 -16.43 -6.29
C SER A 135 -5.65 -16.97 -6.64
N VAL A 136 -6.49 -17.25 -5.64
CA VAL A 136 -7.90 -17.65 -5.79
C VAL A 136 -8.80 -16.75 -4.95
N PRO A 137 -10.06 -16.52 -5.37
CA PRO A 137 -11.05 -15.83 -4.54
C PRO A 137 -11.31 -16.58 -3.23
N GLY A 138 -11.67 -15.84 -2.19
CA GLY A 138 -12.10 -16.36 -0.90
C GLY A 138 -11.57 -15.53 0.27
N GLY A 139 -12.45 -15.23 1.23
CA GLY A 139 -12.12 -14.39 2.38
C GLY A 139 -11.20 -15.05 3.41
N LEU A 140 -10.79 -14.26 4.41
CA LEU A 140 -10.23 -14.75 5.66
C LEU A 140 -11.38 -14.95 6.65
N ASP A 141 -11.44 -16.14 7.25
CA ASP A 141 -12.27 -16.36 8.43
C ASP A 141 -11.71 -15.59 9.64
N PRO A 142 -12.49 -15.45 10.74
CA PRO A 142 -12.08 -14.68 11.90
C PRO A 142 -10.77 -15.15 12.55
N ASP A 143 -10.47 -16.46 12.52
CA ASP A 143 -9.27 -17.02 13.13
C ASP A 143 -8.03 -16.66 12.30
N ARG A 144 -8.12 -16.79 10.97
CA ARG A 144 -7.06 -16.36 10.06
C ARG A 144 -6.84 -14.86 10.06
N LEU A 145 -7.90 -14.07 10.24
CA LEU A 145 -7.76 -12.62 10.42
C LEU A 145 -7.06 -12.30 11.75
N ALA A 146 -7.38 -13.02 12.82
CA ALA A 146 -6.69 -12.87 14.10
C ALA A 146 -5.20 -13.21 13.97
N ASP A 147 -4.85 -14.23 13.19
CA ASP A 147 -3.47 -14.58 12.88
C ASP A 147 -2.76 -13.50 12.07
N ALA A 148 -3.39 -12.97 11.01
CA ALA A 148 -2.83 -11.88 10.22
C ALA A 148 -2.55 -10.63 11.09
N LEU A 149 -3.47 -10.29 12.00
CA LEU A 149 -3.28 -9.20 12.97
C LEU A 149 -2.14 -9.50 13.95
N ALA A 150 -2.00 -10.75 14.39
CA ALA A 150 -0.92 -11.17 15.27
C ALA A 150 0.45 -11.06 14.60
N PHE A 151 0.55 -11.48 13.34
CA PHE A 151 1.76 -11.30 12.54
C PHE A 151 2.08 -9.82 12.30
N ALA A 152 1.07 -8.97 12.09
CA ALA A 152 1.26 -7.52 12.01
C ALA A 152 1.91 -6.95 13.29
N GLU A 153 1.57 -7.48 14.47
CA GLU A 153 2.22 -7.10 15.73
C GLU A 153 3.68 -7.59 15.82
N CYS A 154 3.98 -8.78 15.32
CA CYS A 154 5.37 -9.24 15.19
C CYS A 154 6.19 -8.34 14.26
N VAL A 155 5.60 -7.92 13.13
CA VAL A 155 6.21 -6.98 12.19
C VAL A 155 6.43 -5.62 12.85
N ASN A 156 5.45 -5.08 13.60
CA ASN A 156 5.60 -3.83 14.35
C ASN A 156 6.80 -3.89 15.30
N ILE A 157 6.92 -4.99 16.05
CA ILE A 157 8.02 -5.24 16.97
C ILE A 157 9.37 -5.20 16.26
N LEU A 158 9.53 -5.98 15.19
CA LEU A 158 10.82 -6.11 14.50
C LEU A 158 11.27 -4.80 13.85
N LEU A 159 10.32 -4.05 13.30
CA LEU A 159 10.60 -2.77 12.68
C LEU A 159 10.93 -1.68 13.72
N LEU A 160 10.43 -1.79 14.96
CA LEU A 160 10.74 -0.87 16.06
C LEU A 160 12.11 -1.14 16.69
N ASP A 161 12.50 -2.42 16.80
CA ASP A 161 13.74 -2.84 17.47
C ASP A 161 15.01 -2.53 16.64
N GLY A 162 14.87 -2.02 15.41
CA GLY A 162 16.02 -1.59 14.62
C GLY A 162 16.86 -2.73 14.04
N ALA A 163 16.37 -3.98 14.03
CA ALA A 163 17.04 -5.12 13.39
C ALA A 163 16.95 -5.11 11.85
N GLY A 164 16.98 -3.92 11.24
CA GLY A 164 17.20 -3.73 9.81
C GLY A 164 18.68 -3.78 9.41
N ASP A 165 19.60 -4.02 10.36
CA ASP A 165 21.04 -3.89 10.14
C ASP A 165 21.85 -5.18 10.40
N SER A 166 21.18 -6.31 10.67
CA SER A 166 21.87 -7.56 11.07
C SER A 166 21.53 -8.79 10.23
N ALA A 167 20.80 -8.65 9.13
CA ALA A 167 20.76 -9.67 8.09
C ALA A 167 21.74 -9.27 6.98
N GLU A 168 22.74 -10.11 6.71
CA GLU A 168 23.54 -10.06 5.48
C GLU A 168 22.65 -9.59 4.32
N PRO A 169 23.02 -8.51 3.60
CA PRO A 169 22.16 -7.94 2.57
C PRO A 169 21.91 -9.00 1.51
N THR A 170 20.77 -9.68 1.59
CA THR A 170 20.31 -10.50 0.47
C THR A 170 20.21 -9.56 -0.72
N ARG A 171 20.61 -10.03 -1.91
CA ARG A 171 20.63 -9.19 -3.13
C ARG A 171 19.32 -8.44 -3.34
N GLN A 172 18.21 -9.06 -2.94
CA GLN A 172 16.87 -8.47 -2.99
C GLN A 172 16.68 -7.30 -2.01
N HIS A 173 17.25 -7.35 -0.79
CA HIS A 173 17.20 -6.23 0.14
C HIS A 173 18.03 -5.04 -0.36
N THR A 174 19.24 -5.27 -0.88
CA THR A 174 20.10 -4.23 -1.45
C THR A 174 19.47 -3.57 -2.69
N ASP A 175 18.88 -4.36 -3.57
CA ASP A 175 18.23 -3.83 -4.78
C ASP A 175 17.00 -2.98 -4.43
N ARG A 176 16.27 -3.36 -3.37
CA ARG A 176 15.10 -2.61 -2.90
C ARG A 176 15.45 -1.31 -2.18
N THR A 177 16.47 -1.32 -1.32
CA THR A 177 16.96 -0.09 -0.68
C THR A 177 17.55 0.86 -1.71
N ALA A 178 18.25 0.34 -2.73
CA ALA A 178 18.70 1.11 -3.88
C ALA A 178 17.53 1.71 -4.67
N HIS A 179 16.50 0.93 -4.99
CA HIS A 179 15.28 1.41 -5.68
C HIS A 179 14.59 2.53 -4.89
N GLN A 180 14.47 2.39 -3.56
CA GLN A 180 13.87 3.43 -2.71
C GLN A 180 14.72 4.71 -2.69
N ALA A 181 16.04 4.57 -2.56
CA ALA A 181 16.96 5.71 -2.62
C ALA A 181 16.86 6.43 -3.97
N GLU A 182 16.78 5.68 -5.08
CA GLU A 182 16.59 6.22 -6.43
C GLU A 182 15.25 6.96 -6.56
N VAL A 183 14.15 6.42 -6.03
CA VAL A 183 12.83 7.09 -6.02
C VAL A 183 12.86 8.40 -5.25
N HIS A 184 13.49 8.42 -4.07
CA HIS A 184 13.66 9.63 -3.27
C HIS A 184 14.52 10.68 -4.00
N GLN A 185 15.64 10.25 -4.59
CA GLN A 185 16.51 11.13 -5.35
C GLN A 185 15.82 11.69 -6.60
N ALA A 186 15.14 10.85 -7.36
CA ALA A 186 14.34 11.26 -8.51
C ALA A 186 13.26 12.28 -8.12
N THR A 187 12.55 12.03 -7.02
CA THR A 187 11.55 12.97 -6.49
C THR A 187 12.19 14.32 -6.14
N GLY A 188 13.34 14.32 -5.47
CA GLY A 188 14.09 15.55 -5.17
C GLY A 188 14.55 16.29 -6.43
N MET A 189 15.04 15.57 -7.44
CA MET A 189 15.40 16.14 -8.74
C MET A 189 14.19 16.79 -9.42
N LEU A 190 13.02 16.17 -9.34
CA LEU A 190 11.77 16.69 -9.91
C LEU A 190 11.23 17.90 -9.15
N VAL A 191 11.39 17.97 -7.83
CA VAL A 191 11.06 19.18 -7.04
C VAL A 191 11.83 20.38 -7.59
N VAL A 192 13.14 20.22 -7.81
CA VAL A 192 13.99 21.28 -8.35
C VAL A 192 13.66 21.58 -9.81
N GLN A 193 13.47 20.55 -10.64
CA GLN A 193 13.22 20.70 -12.07
C GLN A 193 11.88 21.38 -12.38
N LEU A 194 10.83 21.05 -11.62
CA LEU A 194 9.46 21.48 -11.90
C LEU A 194 9.00 22.63 -11.00
N GLY A 195 9.74 22.95 -9.92
CA GLY A 195 9.35 23.98 -8.96
C GLY A 195 8.09 23.63 -8.15
N VAL A 196 7.85 22.34 -7.90
CA VAL A 196 6.63 21.83 -7.23
C VAL A 196 6.94 21.17 -5.88
N SER A 197 5.91 20.91 -5.07
CA SER A 197 6.08 20.17 -3.81
C SER A 197 6.58 18.74 -4.05
N ALA A 198 7.26 18.15 -3.06
CA ALA A 198 7.70 16.75 -3.12
C ALA A 198 6.54 15.78 -3.39
N GLU A 199 5.37 16.05 -2.81
CA GLU A 199 4.14 15.29 -3.06
C GLU A 199 3.70 15.37 -4.54
N THR A 200 3.72 16.57 -5.13
CA THR A 200 3.38 16.77 -6.54
C THR A 200 4.41 16.13 -7.47
N ALA A 201 5.70 16.26 -7.14
CA ALA A 201 6.80 15.65 -7.89
C ALA A 201 6.70 14.11 -7.87
N PHE A 202 6.44 13.53 -6.70
CA PHE A 202 6.24 12.09 -6.55
C PHE A 202 4.98 11.61 -7.28
N ALA A 203 3.88 12.36 -7.20
CA ALA A 203 2.66 12.07 -7.95
C ALA A 203 2.89 12.11 -9.48
N ARG A 204 3.72 13.04 -9.98
CA ARG A 204 4.11 13.08 -11.40
C ARG A 204 4.98 11.89 -11.78
N LEU A 205 5.97 11.53 -10.97
CA LEU A 205 6.82 10.36 -11.18
C LEU A 205 5.98 9.07 -11.28
N ARG A 206 5.05 8.90 -10.34
CA ARG A 206 4.07 7.81 -10.32
C ARG A 206 3.13 7.82 -11.52
N GLY A 207 2.59 8.99 -11.87
CA GLY A 207 1.72 9.15 -13.03
C GLY A 207 2.41 8.75 -14.34
N TYR A 208 3.70 9.08 -14.48
CA TYR A 208 4.50 8.65 -15.63
C TYR A 208 4.72 7.14 -15.65
N ALA A 209 5.11 6.55 -14.51
CA ALA A 209 5.32 5.11 -14.39
C ALA A 209 4.05 4.32 -14.76
N TYR A 210 2.90 4.76 -14.24
CA TYR A 210 1.60 4.19 -14.57
C TYR A 210 1.24 4.36 -16.06
N ALA A 211 1.39 5.56 -16.62
CA ALA A 211 1.01 5.83 -18.01
C ALA A 211 1.85 5.06 -19.05
N HIS A 212 3.03 4.57 -18.67
CA HIS A 212 3.94 3.86 -19.55
C HIS A 212 4.09 2.37 -19.20
N ASP A 213 3.31 1.85 -18.25
CA ASP A 213 3.39 0.47 -17.76
C ASP A 213 4.82 0.08 -17.31
N ARG A 214 5.46 0.96 -16.53
CA ARG A 214 6.83 0.78 -16.05
C ARG A 214 6.88 0.71 -14.53
N LYS A 215 7.82 -0.08 -14.00
CA LYS A 215 8.18 -0.09 -12.58
C LYS A 215 8.64 1.30 -12.13
N LEU A 216 8.15 1.76 -10.99
CA LEU A 216 8.40 3.10 -10.46
C LEU A 216 9.90 3.32 -10.22
N GLY A 217 10.60 2.31 -9.70
CA GLY A 217 12.04 2.43 -9.49
C GLY A 217 12.85 2.43 -10.79
N ASP A 218 12.39 1.79 -11.87
CA ASP A 218 13.05 1.90 -13.17
C ASP A 218 12.91 3.30 -13.77
N VAL A 219 11.74 3.91 -13.60
CA VAL A 219 11.52 5.32 -13.97
C VAL A 219 12.38 6.24 -13.13
N ALA A 220 12.45 6.01 -11.81
CA ALA A 220 13.31 6.78 -10.92
C ALA A 220 14.79 6.68 -11.31
N ARG A 221 15.26 5.46 -11.62
CA ARG A 221 16.62 5.23 -12.12
C ARG A 221 16.91 6.00 -13.39
N ASP A 222 15.96 6.06 -14.33
CA ASP A 222 16.11 6.84 -15.55
C ASP A 222 16.17 8.35 -15.28
N VAL A 223 15.42 8.85 -14.30
CA VAL A 223 15.49 10.25 -13.87
C VAL A 223 16.85 10.55 -13.24
N VAL A 224 17.30 9.71 -12.29
CA VAL A 224 18.61 9.85 -11.62
C VAL A 224 19.76 9.78 -12.62
N ALA A 225 19.69 8.84 -13.57
CA ALA A 225 20.64 8.72 -14.67
C ALA A 225 20.48 9.80 -15.76
N ARG A 226 19.52 10.73 -15.60
CA ARG A 226 19.19 11.81 -16.55
C ARG A 226 18.81 11.34 -17.96
N ARG A 227 18.37 10.09 -18.10
CA ARG A 227 17.78 9.52 -19.33
C ARG A 227 16.33 9.97 -19.53
N LEU A 228 15.64 10.30 -18.44
CA LEU A 228 14.28 10.83 -18.45
C LEU A 228 14.24 12.20 -17.78
N ARG A 229 13.51 13.15 -18.39
CA ARG A 229 13.27 14.50 -17.86
C ARG A 229 11.78 14.82 -17.95
N PHE A 230 11.26 15.48 -16.93
CA PHE A 230 9.88 15.94 -16.89
C PHE A 230 9.91 17.44 -17.22
N ASP A 231 9.54 17.80 -18.45
CA ASP A 231 9.52 19.19 -18.84
C ASP A 231 8.30 19.89 -18.23
N THR A 232 8.47 21.16 -17.87
CA THR A 232 7.42 22.03 -17.31
C THR A 232 6.44 22.42 -18.44
N GLU A 233 5.52 21.51 -18.78
CA GLU A 233 4.40 21.65 -19.72
C GLU A 233 4.75 22.07 -21.18
N SER A 234 4.33 21.24 -22.15
CA SER A 234 3.81 21.78 -23.42
C SER A 234 2.28 21.73 -23.37
N PRO A 235 1.59 22.86 -23.18
CA PRO A 235 0.21 22.98 -23.62
C PRO A 235 0.24 23.14 -25.14
N ASP A 236 -0.09 22.06 -25.85
CA ASP A 236 -0.60 22.00 -27.24
C ASP A 236 0.02 20.86 -28.05
N GLY A 237 -0.67 19.72 -28.04
CA GLY A 237 -0.66 18.82 -29.18
C GLY A 237 -1.54 19.40 -30.27
N GLY A 238 -0.95 19.92 -31.35
CA GLY A 238 -1.74 20.53 -32.42
C GLY A 238 -0.97 21.05 -33.64
N GLY A 239 -0.19 20.20 -34.30
CA GLY A 239 -0.02 20.23 -35.76
C GLY A 239 0.80 21.37 -36.38
N GLY A 240 2.03 21.06 -36.80
CA GLY A 240 2.74 21.90 -37.76
C GLY A 240 2.15 21.83 -39.17
N ARG A 241 2.01 22.98 -39.85
CA ARG A 241 2.43 23.17 -41.25
C ARG A 241 2.43 24.66 -41.63
N GLY A 242 3.42 25.06 -42.43
CA GLY A 242 3.83 26.45 -42.64
C GLY A 242 2.98 27.32 -43.54
N THR A 243 3.23 28.62 -43.45
CA THR A 243 3.07 29.63 -44.51
C THR A 243 4.20 29.49 -45.56
N PRO A 244 4.08 29.98 -46.81
CA PRO A 244 3.27 31.14 -47.25
C PRO A 244 2.53 30.99 -48.60
N GLY A 245 1.64 31.94 -48.95
CA GLY A 245 1.16 32.08 -50.33
C GLY A 245 -0.13 32.89 -50.50
N ASP A 246 0.03 34.11 -51.00
CA ASP A 246 -0.93 35.18 -51.26
C ASP A 246 -1.88 34.91 -52.46
N ARG A 247 -3.14 35.39 -52.38
CA ARG A 247 -3.97 36.09 -53.42
C ARG A 247 -5.49 35.82 -53.34
N ASP A 248 -6.18 36.89 -52.92
CA ASP A 248 -7.33 37.56 -53.57
C ASP A 248 -8.59 36.79 -54.01
N ALA A 249 -9.74 37.10 -53.38
CA ALA A 249 -10.93 37.71 -54.00
C ALA A 249 -12.27 37.36 -53.28
N GLY A 250 -13.05 38.40 -52.92
CA GLY A 250 -14.52 38.36 -53.12
C GLY A 250 -15.49 38.31 -51.93
N ARG A 251 -15.68 39.45 -51.24
CA ARG A 251 -16.92 40.03 -50.63
C ARG A 251 -17.86 39.21 -49.67
N PRO A 252 -18.63 39.92 -48.80
CA PRO A 252 -19.10 39.40 -47.52
C PRO A 252 -20.60 39.07 -47.45
N ALA A 253 -20.99 38.24 -46.48
CA ALA A 253 -22.34 38.28 -45.91
C ALA A 253 -22.38 37.82 -44.44
N ARG A 254 -22.72 38.79 -43.59
CA ARG A 254 -23.70 38.75 -42.48
C ARG A 254 -24.03 37.39 -41.86
N GLY A 255 -23.86 37.25 -40.53
CA GLY A 255 -24.56 36.21 -39.79
C GLY A 255 -24.03 35.92 -38.39
N GLN A 256 -24.04 36.92 -37.52
CA GLN A 256 -23.70 36.77 -36.11
C GLN A 256 -24.75 35.91 -35.40
N ARG A 257 -24.42 34.66 -35.03
CA ARG A 257 -25.14 33.93 -33.97
C ARG A 257 -24.14 33.25 -33.04
N ARG A 258 -24.08 33.84 -31.84
CA ARG A 258 -23.37 33.35 -30.66
C ARG A 258 -24.14 32.16 -30.09
N ASP A 259 -23.68 30.93 -30.33
CA ASP A 259 -24.10 29.79 -29.52
C ASP A 259 -23.28 29.74 -28.23
N ARG A 260 -23.85 30.40 -27.21
CA ARG A 260 -23.46 30.23 -25.82
C ARG A 260 -23.79 28.79 -25.41
N LEU A 261 -22.78 27.93 -25.29
CA LEU A 261 -22.94 26.68 -24.55
C LEU A 261 -23.28 27.01 -23.09
N ARG A 262 -24.49 26.59 -22.71
CA ARG A 262 -24.99 26.60 -21.33
C ARG A 262 -24.25 25.55 -20.49
N PRO A 263 -24.02 25.81 -19.18
CA PRO A 263 -23.53 24.79 -18.27
C PRO A 263 -24.65 23.74 -17.99
N PRO A 264 -24.32 22.45 -17.79
CA PRO A 264 -25.33 21.46 -17.42
C PRO A 264 -25.91 21.73 -16.02
N ALA A 265 -27.21 21.49 -15.93
CA ALA A 265 -28.08 21.83 -14.81
C ALA A 265 -27.78 21.04 -13.54
N ARG A 266 -27.83 21.72 -12.39
CA ARG A 266 -27.87 21.12 -11.06
C ARG A 266 -29.15 20.31 -10.90
N VAL A 267 -29.02 19.00 -10.73
CA VAL A 267 -30.12 18.12 -10.33
C VAL A 267 -30.52 18.47 -8.89
N ARG A 268 -31.65 19.16 -8.74
CA ARG A 268 -32.36 19.30 -7.46
C ARG A 268 -33.37 18.15 -7.36
N LEU A 269 -33.06 17.14 -6.57
CA LEU A 269 -34.04 16.12 -6.18
C LEU A 269 -35.03 16.76 -5.19
N ARG A 270 -36.27 16.96 -5.63
CA ARG A 270 -37.41 17.28 -4.78
C ARG A 270 -37.92 15.98 -4.16
N ALA A 271 -37.87 15.87 -2.84
CA ALA A 271 -38.64 14.90 -2.09
C ALA A 271 -40.10 15.39 -1.96
N ARG A 272 -41.07 14.50 -2.22
CA ARG A 272 -42.41 14.58 -1.66
C ARG A 272 -42.93 13.18 -1.29
N PRO A 273 -43.83 13.11 -0.31
CA PRO A 273 -43.87 12.04 0.67
C PRO A 273 -44.90 10.97 0.32
N GLU A 274 -44.63 9.73 0.71
CA GLU A 274 -45.70 8.77 0.98
C GLU A 274 -45.62 8.26 2.42
N VAL A 275 -46.81 8.21 3.00
CA VAL A 275 -47.13 7.94 4.39
C VAL A 275 -47.65 6.51 4.47
N GLY A 276 -47.20 5.79 5.51
CA GLY A 276 -47.68 4.47 5.90
C GLY A 276 -46.47 3.60 6.25
N GLY A 277 -46.11 3.34 7.50
CA GLY A 277 -46.91 3.13 8.69
C GLY A 277 -46.33 1.88 9.35
N GLY A 278 -45.46 2.04 10.35
CA GLY A 278 -44.85 0.91 11.04
C GLY A 278 -43.54 1.26 11.76
N ARG A 279 -43.65 1.68 13.03
CA ARG A 279 -42.59 1.53 14.04
C ARG A 279 -42.75 0.14 14.69
N PRO A 280 -41.76 -0.45 15.40
CA PRO A 280 -40.55 0.20 15.97
C PRO A 280 -39.24 -0.58 15.78
N GLY A 281 -38.10 0.10 16.00
CA GLY A 281 -36.81 -0.55 16.21
C GLY A 281 -35.64 0.41 16.02
N ARG A 282 -35.15 1.00 17.11
CA ARG A 282 -33.91 1.80 17.11
C ARG A 282 -32.72 0.91 16.75
N GLY A 283 -32.38 0.84 15.45
CA GLY A 283 -31.12 0.30 14.97
C GLY A 283 -29.98 1.30 15.19
N ARG A 284 -29.10 0.97 16.14
CA ARG A 284 -27.81 1.65 16.36
C ARG A 284 -26.93 1.43 15.11
N PRO A 285 -26.21 2.44 14.59
CA PRO A 285 -25.20 2.18 13.56
C PRO A 285 -24.07 1.31 14.14
N ALA A 286 -23.58 0.41 13.30
CA ALA A 286 -22.60 -0.63 13.60
C ALA A 286 -21.43 -0.10 14.43
N ALA A 287 -21.18 -0.78 15.55
CA ALA A 287 -20.14 -0.45 16.50
C ALA A 287 -18.76 -0.57 15.84
N ALA A 288 -18.01 0.53 15.82
CA ALA A 288 -16.57 0.50 15.72
C ALA A 288 -16.03 -0.36 16.88
N LEU A 289 -15.62 -1.59 16.57
CA LEU A 289 -15.03 -2.50 17.53
C LEU A 289 -13.63 -1.97 17.88
N ARG A 290 -13.55 -1.20 18.95
CA ARG A 290 -12.28 -0.72 19.53
C ARG A 290 -11.54 -1.93 20.08
N TYR A 291 -10.57 -2.46 19.33
CA TYR A 291 -9.61 -3.42 19.86
C TYR A 291 -8.70 -2.70 20.85
N ARG A 292 -8.79 -3.10 22.12
CA ARG A 292 -7.86 -2.70 23.19
C ARG A 292 -6.77 -3.77 23.24
N VAL A 293 -5.64 -3.54 22.59
CA VAL A 293 -4.48 -4.42 22.72
C VAL A 293 -3.89 -4.20 24.11
N ALA A 294 -3.88 -5.26 24.92
CA ALA A 294 -3.35 -5.25 26.26
C ALA A 294 -1.83 -5.05 26.21
N GLY A 295 -1.35 -3.95 26.80
CA GLY A 295 0.07 -3.66 26.97
C GLY A 295 0.73 -4.67 27.90
N ARG A 296 1.24 -5.76 27.34
CA ARG A 296 2.19 -6.64 28.04
C ARG A 296 3.60 -6.25 27.61
N ARG A 297 4.44 -5.96 28.60
CA ARG A 297 5.85 -5.63 28.44
C ARG A 297 6.61 -6.82 27.84
N TRP A 298 7.51 -6.52 26.91
CA TRP A 298 8.50 -7.40 26.25
C TRP A 298 9.02 -8.57 27.10
N SER A 299 9.42 -8.28 28.34
CA SER A 299 9.97 -9.25 29.29
C SER A 299 9.00 -10.36 29.70
N THR A 300 7.68 -10.13 29.63
CA THR A 300 6.67 -11.14 29.96
C THR A 300 6.43 -12.11 28.79
N MET A 301 6.59 -11.63 27.56
CA MET A 301 6.33 -12.43 26.36
C MET A 301 7.52 -13.34 26.05
N ILE A 302 8.76 -12.83 26.20
CA ILE A 302 9.99 -13.65 26.17
C ILE A 302 9.95 -14.70 27.28
N ASN A 303 9.56 -14.34 28.50
CA ASN A 303 9.43 -15.31 29.59
C ASN A 303 8.39 -16.40 29.32
N THR A 304 7.32 -16.09 28.58
CA THR A 304 6.29 -17.08 28.23
C THR A 304 6.83 -18.07 27.18
N VAL A 305 7.59 -17.59 26.20
CA VAL A 305 8.25 -18.43 25.18
C VAL A 305 9.39 -19.26 25.80
N ASN A 306 10.19 -18.68 26.70
CA ASN A 306 11.21 -19.42 27.44
C ASN A 306 10.62 -20.44 28.42
N ARG A 307 9.47 -20.16 29.06
CA ARG A 307 8.73 -21.16 29.86
C ARG A 307 8.17 -22.31 29.02
N ALA A 308 7.87 -22.07 27.74
CA ALA A 308 7.39 -23.09 26.81
C ALA A 308 8.51 -23.97 26.23
N GLY A 309 9.77 -23.76 26.64
CA GLY A 309 10.91 -24.62 26.26
C GLY A 309 11.49 -24.36 24.86
N LEU A 310 11.08 -23.27 24.18
CA LEU A 310 11.53 -22.91 22.82
C LEU A 310 12.77 -21.99 22.83
N GLY A 311 13.75 -22.28 23.70
CA GLY A 311 14.88 -21.43 24.06
C GLY A 311 15.40 -20.52 22.94
N LEU A 312 15.11 -19.22 23.05
CA LEU A 312 15.85 -18.18 22.36
C LEU A 312 17.08 -17.86 23.22
N PRO A 313 18.29 -17.76 22.65
CA PRO A 313 19.46 -17.33 23.42
C PRO A 313 19.22 -15.89 23.90
N TYR A 314 19.03 -15.75 25.21
CA TYR A 314 19.02 -14.46 25.90
C TYR A 314 20.45 -14.27 26.41
N ASP A 315 21.20 -13.38 25.77
CA ASP A 315 22.52 -12.95 26.23
C ASP A 315 22.30 -11.80 27.23
N GLU A 316 22.40 -12.09 28.53
CA GLU A 316 22.48 -11.07 29.57
C GLU A 316 23.85 -10.39 29.47
N GLY A 317 23.93 -9.35 28.64
CA GLY A 317 25.07 -8.43 28.64
C GLY A 317 25.17 -7.70 29.97
N ASP A 318 26.18 -8.10 30.75
CA ASP A 318 26.81 -7.46 31.90
C ASP A 318 26.32 -6.06 32.31
N GLU A 319 25.43 -6.03 33.32
CA GLU A 319 25.45 -4.97 34.34
C GLU A 319 26.27 -5.47 35.54
N ASN A 320 27.61 -5.38 35.44
CA ASN A 320 28.51 -5.22 36.59
C ASN A 320 29.95 -4.98 36.09
N GLY A 321 30.34 -3.70 36.00
CA GLY A 321 31.69 -3.25 35.72
C GLY A 321 31.78 -1.73 35.66
#